data_AF-A0A6L6R4P4-F1
#
_entry.id   AF-A0A6L6R4P4-F1
#
_cell.length_a   1.000
_cell.length_b   1.000
_cell.length_c   1.000
_cell.angle_alpha   90.00
_cell.angle_beta   90.00
_cell.angle_gamma   90.00
#
_symmetry.space_group_name_H-M   'P 1'
#
loop_
_entity.id
_entity.type
_entity.pdbx_description
1 polymer ?
#
loop_
_entity_poly.entity_id
_entity_poly.type
_entity_poly.pdbx_seq_one_letter_code
_entity_poly.pdbx_strand_id
1 'polypeptide(L)'
;MITVTASADDVGIRVLAASARAAMAAAGGDGEGVGLAARQLSVDARLRLRGGEEDVSLTLTAAVRGTEFVLTLRDLGEPVTGAPDGVLSLLESGVATMADARTDGTGNITEVRFALPGHDRLIDAHALEVLPEDSEPLEIPVTFRAMRAEDAPSLTRALFRCYGWSYPNQDLYYPERIAASLEAGERIGEVAVTAEGEVVSHWGAVYLSPTVVETGGTVTDPRFRRRGIANSLGQRLLERLGELGVRGRLREPVLTHPATQEIALREGATIVGAYVGAAHPVQQIGITDGLLPARISLSVAYSALHPLMPATVWIPGPYEPMATMVLEGSGWPREIALPRPDADCPDVTVCSTTFNASSAFGVVNVEVIGRDLLDVIDRALHQMRRTGAAYVQVFLPANQPALGTLAAGLVELELGFAAFIPEFRPSAPLPDGSVDAGDVLVTQWLAEPDVDTSGWVFASDDVRELVMAVALQAKDVGFRGQHRQLRAARRAQLFAALG
;
A
#
# COMPACT_ATOMS: atom_id res chain seq x y z
N MET A 1 -24.59 8.35 -4.53
CA MET A 1 -23.51 9.29 -4.94
C MET A 1 -24.13 10.65 -5.15
N ILE A 2 -23.50 11.70 -4.65
CA ILE A 2 -23.84 13.09 -4.95
C ILE A 2 -22.64 13.77 -5.59
N THR A 3 -22.89 14.74 -6.48
CA THR A 3 -21.87 15.65 -7.02
C THR A 3 -22.42 17.06 -6.90
N VAL A 4 -21.64 17.94 -6.28
CA VAL A 4 -22.01 19.32 -6.00
C VAL A 4 -20.88 20.22 -6.47
N THR A 5 -21.22 21.20 -7.29
CA THR A 5 -20.30 22.24 -7.76
C THR A 5 -20.71 23.56 -7.14
N ALA A 6 -19.76 24.28 -6.55
CA ALA A 6 -20.00 25.58 -5.94
C ALA A 6 -18.75 26.48 -6.11
N SER A 7 -18.93 27.78 -5.95
CA SER A 7 -17.82 28.76 -5.93
C SER A 7 -16.83 28.46 -4.78
N ALA A 8 -15.58 28.89 -4.95
CA ALA A 8 -14.57 28.81 -3.89
C ALA A 8 -14.78 29.82 -2.75
N ASP A 9 -15.77 30.73 -2.86
CA ASP A 9 -16.09 31.71 -1.83
C ASP A 9 -16.67 31.09 -0.54
N ASP A 10 -16.82 31.89 0.51
CA ASP A 10 -17.31 31.41 1.81
C ASP A 10 -18.74 30.82 1.74
N VAL A 11 -19.57 31.27 0.80
CA VAL A 11 -20.91 30.72 0.59
C VAL A 11 -20.82 29.33 -0.03
N GLY A 12 -20.05 29.19 -1.12
CA GLY A 12 -19.87 27.91 -1.80
C GLY A 12 -19.21 26.86 -0.92
N ILE A 13 -18.19 27.22 -0.14
CA ILE A 13 -17.57 26.31 0.84
C ILE A 13 -18.60 25.79 1.86
N ARG A 14 -19.51 26.64 2.35
CA ARG A 14 -20.58 26.21 3.26
C ARG A 14 -21.57 25.26 2.58
N VAL A 15 -21.90 25.50 1.32
CA VAL A 15 -22.78 24.62 0.52
C VAL A 15 -22.15 23.24 0.35
N LEU A 16 -20.87 23.18 -0.03
CA LEU A 16 -20.13 21.92 -0.18
C LEU A 16 -20.09 21.14 1.13
N ALA A 17 -19.72 21.80 2.24
CA ALA A 17 -19.68 21.17 3.56
C ALA A 17 -21.06 20.67 4.02
N ALA A 18 -22.12 21.47 3.86
CA ALA A 18 -23.48 21.05 4.22
C ALA A 18 -23.97 19.87 3.38
N SER A 19 -23.65 19.86 2.08
CA SER A 19 -24.01 18.76 1.18
C SER A 19 -23.29 17.46 1.57
N ALA A 20 -22.01 17.56 1.93
CA ALA A 20 -21.23 16.43 2.40
C ALA A 20 -21.81 15.82 3.70
N ARG A 21 -22.18 16.67 4.68
CA ARG A 21 -22.86 16.25 5.92
C ARG A 21 -24.16 15.51 5.64
N ALA A 22 -25.01 16.10 4.80
CA ALA A 22 -26.30 15.51 4.46
C ALA A 22 -26.14 14.15 3.77
N ALA A 23 -25.15 14.01 2.89
CA ALA A 23 -24.86 12.75 2.22
C ALA A 23 -24.33 11.67 3.18
N MET A 24 -23.44 12.02 4.12
CA MET A 24 -22.95 11.06 5.13
C MET A 24 -24.06 10.64 6.10
N ALA A 25 -24.90 11.58 6.54
CA ALA A 25 -26.06 11.27 7.37
C ALA A 25 -27.05 10.35 6.65
N ALA A 26 -27.29 10.57 5.35
CA ALA A 26 -28.12 9.68 4.53
C ALA A 26 -27.50 8.29 4.34
N ALA A 27 -26.16 8.17 4.41
CA ALA A 27 -25.44 6.90 4.41
C ALA A 27 -25.38 6.23 5.80
N GLY A 28 -25.98 6.83 6.83
CA GLY A 28 -26.04 6.27 8.19
C GLY A 28 -24.81 6.55 9.05
N GLY A 29 -23.93 7.48 8.64
CA GLY A 29 -22.73 7.87 9.37
C GLY A 29 -22.82 9.21 10.10
N ASP A 30 -21.76 9.57 10.84
CA ASP A 30 -21.62 10.90 11.45
C ASP A 30 -21.26 11.93 10.38
N GLY A 31 -22.15 12.90 10.17
CA GLY A 31 -21.96 13.96 9.19
C GLY A 31 -20.86 14.95 9.57
N GLU A 32 -20.65 15.27 10.85
CA GLU A 32 -19.83 16.42 11.24
C GLU A 32 -18.36 16.29 10.83
N GLY A 33 -17.77 15.10 11.00
CA GLY A 33 -16.40 14.83 10.53
C GLY A 33 -16.23 15.04 9.02
N VAL A 34 -17.18 14.55 8.24
CA VAL A 34 -17.20 14.69 6.77
C VAL A 34 -17.40 16.16 6.36
N GLY A 35 -18.28 16.89 7.06
CA GLY A 35 -18.48 18.32 6.84
C GLY A 35 -17.24 19.15 7.12
N LEU A 36 -16.51 18.81 8.18
CA LEU A 36 -15.24 19.44 8.52
C LEU A 36 -14.19 19.17 7.44
N ALA A 37 -14.06 17.93 6.97
CA ALA A 37 -13.15 17.59 5.88
C ALA A 37 -13.48 18.34 4.59
N ALA A 38 -14.74 18.35 4.16
CA ALA A 38 -15.18 19.11 2.99
C ALA A 38 -14.79 20.59 3.08
N ARG A 39 -14.93 21.19 4.26
CA ARG A 39 -14.50 22.56 4.52
C ARG A 39 -12.98 22.73 4.43
N GLN A 40 -12.20 21.85 5.07
CA GLN A 40 -10.73 21.92 5.04
C GLN A 40 -10.21 21.78 3.61
N LEU A 41 -10.71 20.80 2.86
CA LEU A 41 -10.39 20.60 1.45
C LEU A 41 -10.68 21.85 0.62
N SER A 42 -11.86 22.46 0.80
CA SER A 42 -12.27 23.60 -0.01
C SER A 42 -11.50 24.88 0.34
N VAL A 43 -11.16 25.09 1.62
CA VAL A 43 -10.33 26.22 2.06
C VAL A 43 -8.92 26.09 1.50
N ASP A 44 -8.36 24.89 1.56
CA ASP A 44 -7.03 24.60 1.03
C ASP A 44 -6.99 24.76 -0.50
N ALA A 45 -7.98 24.24 -1.22
CA ALA A 45 -8.15 24.48 -2.65
C ALA A 45 -8.22 25.97 -3.00
N ARG A 46 -8.97 26.77 -2.22
CA ARG A 46 -9.03 28.22 -2.40
C ARG A 46 -7.66 28.89 -2.23
N LEU A 47 -6.86 28.46 -1.26
CA LEU A 47 -5.53 29.05 -1.02
C LEU A 47 -4.55 28.81 -2.18
N ARG A 48 -4.80 27.79 -3.01
CA ARG A 48 -4.02 27.48 -4.21
C ARG A 48 -4.51 28.20 -5.47
N LEU A 49 -5.62 28.92 -5.41
CA LEU A 49 -6.08 29.76 -6.51
C LEU A 49 -5.23 31.03 -6.56
N ARG A 50 -4.85 31.47 -7.77
CA ARG A 50 -4.05 32.70 -7.92
C ARG A 50 -4.93 33.93 -7.78
N GLY A 51 -4.36 35.05 -7.31
CA GLY A 51 -5.12 36.26 -7.00
C GLY A 51 -6.02 36.71 -8.16
N GLY A 52 -7.34 36.76 -7.92
CA GLY A 52 -8.38 37.10 -8.91
C GLY A 52 -9.25 35.92 -9.39
N GLU A 53 -8.97 34.69 -8.95
CA GLU A 53 -9.68 33.46 -9.35
C GLU A 53 -10.79 33.02 -8.38
N GLU A 54 -11.38 33.95 -7.62
CA GLU A 54 -12.42 33.65 -6.60
C GLU A 54 -13.72 33.05 -7.19
N ASP A 55 -13.95 33.27 -8.48
CA ASP A 55 -15.08 32.72 -9.24
C ASP A 55 -14.85 31.27 -9.72
N VAL A 56 -13.68 30.67 -9.46
CA VAL A 56 -13.41 29.28 -9.82
C VAL A 56 -14.29 28.34 -9.01
N SER A 57 -14.95 27.43 -9.71
CA SER A 57 -15.83 26.44 -9.11
C SER A 57 -15.04 25.24 -8.60
N LEU A 58 -15.31 24.84 -7.36
CA LEU A 58 -14.88 23.58 -6.78
C LEU A 58 -15.95 22.52 -7.04
N THR A 59 -15.53 21.29 -7.34
CA THR A 59 -16.46 20.16 -7.52
C THR A 59 -16.20 19.11 -6.45
N LEU A 60 -17.20 18.87 -5.61
CA LEU A 60 -17.18 17.86 -4.56
C LEU A 60 -18.08 16.69 -4.96
N THR A 61 -17.54 15.49 -4.95
CA THR A 61 -18.29 14.24 -5.10
C THR A 61 -18.26 13.48 -3.78
N ALA A 62 -19.39 12.90 -3.39
CA ALA A 62 -19.48 12.05 -2.21
C ALA A 62 -20.21 10.75 -2.55
N ALA A 63 -19.60 9.62 -2.22
CA ALA A 63 -20.14 8.29 -2.54
C ALA A 63 -19.79 7.27 -1.48
N VAL A 64 -20.69 6.31 -1.27
CA VAL A 64 -20.35 5.07 -0.55
C VAL A 64 -19.58 4.17 -1.52
N ARG A 65 -18.38 3.75 -1.14
CA ARG A 65 -17.58 2.75 -1.85
C ARG A 65 -17.26 1.63 -0.88
N GLY A 66 -17.93 0.49 -1.06
CA GLY A 66 -17.83 -0.63 -0.15
C GLY A 66 -18.21 -0.22 1.28
N THR A 67 -17.22 -0.17 2.15
CA THR A 67 -17.38 0.06 3.60
C THR A 67 -17.10 1.49 4.02
N GLU A 68 -16.71 2.33 3.06
CA GLU A 68 -16.26 3.69 3.32
C GLU A 68 -17.18 4.71 2.64
N PHE A 69 -17.36 5.83 3.31
CA PHE A 69 -17.84 7.05 2.67
C PHE A 69 -16.63 7.79 2.12
N VAL A 70 -16.65 8.03 0.81
CA VAL A 70 -15.54 8.63 0.08
C VAL A 70 -15.94 10.02 -0.39
N LEU A 71 -15.18 11.00 0.06
CA LEU A 71 -15.33 12.41 -0.28
C LEU A 71 -14.19 12.81 -1.23
N THR A 72 -14.52 13.24 -2.44
CA THR A 72 -13.54 13.65 -3.45
C THR A 72 -13.76 15.11 -3.81
N LEU A 73 -12.76 15.96 -3.60
CA LEU A 73 -12.75 17.34 -4.08
C LEU A 73 -11.87 17.44 -5.33
N ARG A 74 -12.37 18.12 -6.35
CA ARG A 74 -11.62 18.52 -7.55
C ARG A 74 -11.51 20.04 -7.60
N ASP A 75 -10.29 20.53 -7.85
CA ASP A 75 -9.97 21.96 -8.03
C ASP A 75 -8.95 22.20 -9.16
N LEU A 76 -8.79 23.46 -9.55
CA LEU A 76 -7.90 23.90 -10.64
C LEU A 76 -6.77 24.83 -10.12
N GLY A 77 -6.53 24.85 -8.81
CA GLY A 77 -5.44 25.61 -8.22
C GLY A 77 -4.08 25.03 -8.55
N GLU A 78 -3.04 25.61 -7.96
CA GLU A 78 -1.67 25.07 -8.07
C GLU A 78 -1.61 23.56 -7.72
N PRO A 79 -0.69 22.79 -8.34
CA PRO A 79 -0.61 21.35 -8.13
C PRO A 79 -0.54 20.94 -6.66
N VAL A 80 -1.45 20.04 -6.25
CA VAL A 80 -1.45 19.47 -4.91
C VAL A 80 -0.32 18.43 -4.76
N THR A 81 0.39 18.47 -3.64
CA THR A 81 1.52 17.58 -3.36
C THR A 81 1.26 16.60 -2.22
N GLY A 82 0.07 16.68 -1.61
CA GLY A 82 -0.36 15.86 -0.49
C GLY A 82 -1.66 16.38 0.12
N ALA A 83 -2.22 15.63 1.07
CA ALA A 83 -3.46 16.04 1.74
C ALA A 83 -3.28 17.32 2.59
N PRO A 84 -4.27 18.22 2.70
CA PRO A 84 -4.14 19.43 3.51
C PRO A 84 -3.88 19.14 4.99
N ASP A 85 -3.09 19.98 5.68
CA ASP A 85 -2.82 19.87 7.13
C ASP A 85 -4.11 19.70 7.96
N GLY A 86 -5.18 20.42 7.61
CA GLY A 86 -6.48 20.31 8.28
C GLY A 86 -7.17 18.94 8.11
N VAL A 87 -6.91 18.23 7.01
CA VAL A 87 -7.37 16.85 6.79
C VAL A 87 -6.50 15.86 7.54
N LEU A 88 -5.19 16.13 7.62
CA LEU A 88 -4.27 15.28 8.36
C LEU A 88 -4.62 15.20 9.86
N SER A 89 -5.05 16.31 10.47
CA SER A 89 -5.56 16.29 11.85
C SER A 89 -6.82 15.41 12.01
N LEU A 90 -7.62 15.24 10.96
CA LEU A 90 -8.76 14.31 10.97
C LEU A 90 -8.30 12.86 10.93
N LEU A 91 -7.21 12.55 10.22
CA LEU A 91 -6.59 11.23 10.24
C LEU A 91 -6.00 10.93 11.63
N GLU A 92 -5.29 11.89 12.22
CA GLU A 92 -4.69 11.76 13.56
C GLU A 92 -5.74 11.51 14.66
N SER A 93 -6.90 12.17 14.55
CA SER A 93 -8.01 11.98 15.49
C SER A 93 -8.84 10.71 15.24
N GLY A 94 -8.56 9.97 14.16
CA GLY A 94 -9.31 8.79 13.74
C GLY A 94 -10.69 9.08 13.14
N VAL A 95 -10.99 10.35 12.84
CA VAL A 95 -12.24 10.75 12.18
C VAL A 95 -12.22 10.33 10.71
N ALA A 96 -11.10 10.51 10.03
CA ALA A 96 -10.87 10.00 8.69
C ALA A 96 -9.97 8.74 8.75
N THR A 97 -10.20 7.79 7.85
CA THR A 97 -9.42 6.54 7.77
C THR A 97 -8.23 6.66 6.82
N MET A 98 -8.40 7.41 5.74
CA MET A 98 -7.39 7.62 4.72
C MET A 98 -7.60 8.96 4.02
N ALA A 99 -6.50 9.56 3.55
CA ALA A 99 -6.55 10.64 2.58
C ALA A 99 -5.59 10.35 1.43
N ASP A 100 -6.03 10.73 0.23
CA ASP A 100 -5.27 10.69 -1.01
C ASP A 100 -5.29 12.06 -1.68
N ALA A 101 -4.17 12.49 -2.25
CA ALA A 101 -4.10 13.70 -3.05
C ALA A 101 -3.23 13.46 -4.28
N ARG A 102 -3.72 13.89 -5.44
CA ARG A 102 -3.06 13.67 -6.74
C ARG A 102 -3.44 14.74 -7.75
N THR A 103 -2.73 14.74 -8.87
CA THR A 103 -3.14 15.47 -10.08
C THR A 103 -3.47 14.50 -11.21
N ASP A 104 -4.42 14.84 -12.07
CA ASP A 104 -4.77 14.04 -13.26
C ASP A 104 -4.29 14.68 -14.58
N GLY A 105 -3.38 15.64 -14.47
CA GLY A 105 -2.90 16.46 -15.59
C GLY A 105 -3.84 17.59 -16.01
N THR A 106 -5.10 17.60 -15.54
CA THR A 106 -6.09 18.64 -15.84
C THR A 106 -6.63 19.35 -14.61
N GLY A 107 -6.38 18.82 -13.42
CA GLY A 107 -6.67 19.44 -12.14
C GLY A 107 -6.18 18.62 -10.96
N ASN A 108 -6.41 19.15 -9.77
CA ASN A 108 -6.15 18.49 -8.49
C ASN A 108 -7.33 17.60 -8.11
N ILE A 109 -7.05 16.46 -7.51
CA ILE A 109 -8.04 15.57 -6.91
C ILE A 109 -7.55 15.22 -5.50
N THR A 110 -8.35 15.57 -4.50
CA THR A 110 -8.11 15.14 -3.11
C THR A 110 -9.28 14.29 -2.64
N GLU A 111 -9.00 13.07 -2.19
CA GLU A 111 -9.95 12.10 -1.68
C GLU A 111 -9.74 11.91 -0.18
N VAL A 112 -10.82 11.90 0.61
CA VAL A 112 -10.78 11.59 2.05
C VAL A 112 -11.84 10.54 2.32
N ARG A 113 -11.46 9.53 3.11
CA ARG A 113 -12.31 8.37 3.40
C ARG A 113 -12.68 8.31 4.88
N PHE A 114 -13.88 7.80 5.11
CA PHE A 114 -14.47 7.67 6.44
C PHE A 114 -15.08 6.28 6.55
N ALA A 115 -14.82 5.57 7.64
CA ALA A 115 -15.49 4.31 7.91
C ALA A 115 -16.99 4.53 8.09
N LEU A 116 -17.82 3.69 7.45
CA LEU A 116 -19.24 3.68 7.70
C LEU A 116 -19.57 2.78 8.92
N PRO A 117 -20.41 3.24 9.86
CA PRO A 117 -20.87 2.43 11.00
C PRO A 117 -21.69 1.19 10.61
N GLY A 118 -22.02 1.01 9.34
CA GLY A 118 -22.69 -0.21 8.85
C GLY A 118 -21.75 -1.39 8.66
N HIS A 119 -20.43 -1.17 8.69
CA HIS A 119 -19.40 -2.14 8.30
C HIS A 119 -18.35 -2.37 9.39
N ASP A 120 -18.76 -2.19 10.65
CA ASP A 120 -17.93 -2.36 11.86
C ASP A 120 -18.50 -3.44 12.80
N ARG A 121 -19.40 -4.29 12.30
CA ARG A 121 -20.00 -5.36 13.09
C ARG A 121 -19.08 -6.58 13.14
N LEU A 122 -18.52 -6.79 14.32
CA LEU A 122 -17.87 -8.05 14.64
C LEU A 122 -18.92 -9.17 14.75
N ILE A 123 -18.53 -10.38 14.34
CA ILE A 123 -19.34 -11.56 14.63
C ILE A 123 -19.43 -11.79 16.15
N ASP A 124 -20.54 -12.37 16.61
CA ASP A 124 -20.59 -12.88 17.98
C ASP A 124 -19.64 -14.08 18.11
N ALA A 125 -18.48 -13.82 18.71
CA ALA A 125 -17.45 -14.81 18.94
C ALA A 125 -17.52 -15.44 20.35
N HIS A 126 -18.53 -15.11 21.18
CA HIS A 126 -18.59 -15.62 22.56
C HIS A 126 -18.70 -17.15 22.64
N ALA A 127 -19.27 -17.78 21.62
CA ALA A 127 -19.38 -19.23 21.52
C ALA A 127 -18.26 -19.89 20.69
N LEU A 128 -17.29 -19.11 20.21
CA LEU A 128 -16.17 -19.61 19.42
C LEU A 128 -14.94 -19.79 20.30
N GLU A 129 -14.22 -20.88 20.06
CA GLU A 129 -12.93 -21.15 20.68
C GLU A 129 -11.84 -21.23 19.61
N VAL A 130 -10.64 -20.80 19.98
CA VAL A 130 -9.45 -21.04 19.17
C VAL A 130 -9.15 -22.54 19.25
N LEU A 131 -9.11 -23.19 18.10
CA LEU A 131 -8.89 -24.62 18.01
C LEU A 131 -7.38 -24.92 18.06
N PRO A 132 -6.93 -25.91 18.87
CA PRO A 132 -5.54 -26.36 18.87
C PRO A 132 -5.11 -26.84 17.49
N GLU A 133 -3.84 -26.64 17.14
CA GLU A 133 -3.28 -27.08 15.85
C GLU A 133 -3.37 -28.61 15.63
N ASP A 134 -3.38 -29.37 16.71
CA ASP A 134 -3.51 -30.83 16.75
C ASP A 134 -4.95 -31.33 16.96
N SER A 135 -5.95 -30.46 16.74
CA SER A 135 -7.37 -30.85 16.77
C SER A 135 -7.66 -32.12 15.97
N GLU A 136 -8.58 -32.94 16.48
CA GLU A 136 -8.96 -34.22 15.85
C GLU A 136 -9.40 -34.00 14.39
N PRO A 137 -8.78 -34.70 13.42
CA PRO A 137 -9.13 -34.53 12.02
C PRO A 137 -10.56 -34.97 11.70
N LEU A 138 -11.29 -34.14 10.96
CA LEU A 138 -12.58 -34.47 10.38
C LEU A 138 -12.41 -34.87 8.91
N GLU A 139 -12.93 -36.05 8.56
CA GLU A 139 -12.90 -36.60 7.19
C GLU A 139 -14.17 -36.28 6.37
N ILE A 140 -14.88 -35.23 6.75
CA ILE A 140 -16.11 -34.80 6.05
C ILE A 140 -15.75 -34.29 4.64
N PRO A 141 -16.51 -34.66 3.58
CA PRO A 141 -16.31 -34.13 2.23
C PRO A 141 -16.42 -32.60 2.16
N VAL A 142 -15.63 -32.00 1.28
CA VAL A 142 -15.65 -30.55 1.03
C VAL A 142 -15.79 -30.28 -0.47
N THR A 143 -16.43 -29.16 -0.80
CA THR A 143 -16.56 -28.65 -2.17
C THR A 143 -15.69 -27.41 -2.34
N PHE A 144 -14.90 -27.36 -3.41
CA PHE A 144 -14.06 -26.20 -3.74
C PHE A 144 -14.78 -25.28 -4.72
N ARG A 145 -14.75 -23.98 -4.47
CA ARG A 145 -15.35 -22.97 -5.36
C ARG A 145 -14.82 -21.56 -5.08
N ALA A 146 -15.12 -20.65 -6.00
CA ALA A 146 -15.02 -19.21 -5.76
C ALA A 146 -15.78 -18.81 -4.49
N MET A 147 -15.16 -17.94 -3.70
CA MET A 147 -15.78 -17.27 -2.57
C MET A 147 -16.88 -16.32 -3.05
N ARG A 148 -17.95 -16.23 -2.26
CA ARG A 148 -19.09 -15.33 -2.45
C ARG A 148 -19.24 -14.42 -1.23
N ALA A 149 -19.96 -13.32 -1.38
CA ALA A 149 -20.22 -12.38 -0.28
C ALA A 149 -20.88 -13.07 0.92
N GLU A 150 -21.77 -14.04 0.70
CA GLU A 150 -22.49 -14.76 1.76
C GLU A 150 -21.57 -15.69 2.59
N ASP A 151 -20.37 -16.01 2.08
CA ASP A 151 -19.38 -16.83 2.79
C ASP A 151 -18.64 -16.03 3.88
N ALA A 152 -18.67 -14.70 3.82
CA ALA A 152 -17.87 -13.83 4.67
C ALA A 152 -18.03 -14.11 6.18
N PRO A 153 -19.26 -14.28 6.73
CA PRO A 153 -19.41 -14.63 8.14
C PRO A 153 -18.77 -15.97 8.51
N SER A 154 -18.82 -16.95 7.59
CA SER A 154 -18.20 -18.25 7.84
C SER A 154 -16.68 -18.20 7.74
N LEU A 155 -16.13 -17.39 6.84
CA LEU A 155 -14.69 -17.14 6.77
C LEU A 155 -14.18 -16.49 8.06
N THR A 156 -14.86 -15.46 8.57
CA THR A 156 -14.48 -14.81 9.83
C THR A 156 -14.47 -15.80 10.99
N ARG A 157 -15.46 -16.71 11.08
CA ARG A 157 -15.47 -17.78 12.08
C ARG A 157 -14.28 -18.74 11.93
N ALA A 158 -13.97 -19.16 10.69
CA ALA A 158 -12.83 -20.04 10.42
C ALA A 158 -11.49 -19.37 10.79
N LEU A 159 -11.33 -18.09 10.46
CA LEU A 159 -10.18 -17.28 10.83
C LEU A 159 -10.01 -17.22 12.35
N PHE A 160 -11.10 -16.90 13.07
CA PHE A 160 -11.09 -16.84 14.53
C PHE A 160 -10.69 -18.19 15.16
N ARG A 161 -11.23 -19.31 14.65
CA ARG A 161 -10.83 -20.64 15.14
C ARG A 161 -9.35 -20.95 14.92
N CYS A 162 -8.73 -20.36 13.90
CA CYS A 162 -7.30 -20.54 13.65
C CYS A 162 -6.40 -19.63 14.48
N TYR A 163 -6.80 -18.36 14.68
CA TYR A 163 -5.89 -17.31 15.13
C TYR A 163 -6.45 -16.44 16.27
N GLY A 164 -7.66 -16.68 16.74
CA GLY A 164 -8.36 -15.79 17.66
C GLY A 164 -8.46 -14.37 17.08
N TRP A 165 -8.11 -13.37 17.89
CA TRP A 165 -8.02 -11.96 17.48
C TRP A 165 -6.61 -11.54 17.01
N SER A 166 -5.68 -12.49 16.82
CA SER A 166 -4.27 -12.21 16.54
C SER A 166 -3.92 -12.05 15.05
N TYR A 167 -4.85 -12.36 14.15
CA TYR A 167 -4.61 -12.20 12.71
C TYR A 167 -4.39 -10.72 12.33
N PRO A 168 -3.30 -10.36 11.62
CA PRO A 168 -2.93 -8.96 11.36
C PRO A 168 -3.93 -8.19 10.49
N ASN A 169 -4.55 -8.85 9.52
CA ASN A 169 -5.55 -8.20 8.66
C ASN A 169 -6.89 -8.11 9.39
N GLN A 170 -7.15 -6.94 9.98
CA GLN A 170 -8.35 -6.70 10.77
C GLN A 170 -9.64 -6.78 9.94
N ASP A 171 -9.60 -6.49 8.64
CA ASP A 171 -10.80 -6.51 7.79
C ASP A 171 -11.42 -7.90 7.69
N LEU A 172 -10.63 -8.96 7.90
CA LEU A 172 -11.15 -10.34 7.90
C LEU A 172 -12.01 -10.66 9.14
N TYR A 173 -12.05 -9.78 10.15
CA TYR A 173 -12.97 -9.89 11.29
C TYR A 173 -14.34 -9.26 11.04
N TYR A 174 -14.51 -8.53 9.94
CA TYR A 174 -15.73 -7.82 9.60
C TYR A 174 -16.32 -8.40 8.31
N PRO A 175 -17.33 -9.29 8.40
CA PRO A 175 -17.90 -9.95 7.23
C PRO A 175 -18.37 -8.98 6.15
N GLU A 176 -18.93 -7.83 6.55
CA GLU A 176 -19.42 -6.80 5.64
C GLU A 176 -18.27 -6.14 4.86
N ARG A 177 -17.05 -6.09 5.41
CA ARG A 177 -15.88 -5.59 4.69
C ARG A 177 -15.35 -6.57 3.67
N ILE A 178 -15.36 -7.85 4.02
CA ILE A 178 -15.00 -8.92 3.09
C ILE A 178 -15.97 -8.94 1.91
N ALA A 179 -17.28 -8.90 2.19
CA ALA A 179 -18.33 -8.89 1.17
C ALA A 179 -18.20 -7.68 0.23
N ALA A 180 -18.05 -6.48 0.80
CA ALA A 180 -17.88 -5.26 0.02
C ALA A 180 -16.63 -5.29 -0.89
N SER A 181 -15.50 -5.80 -0.39
CA SER A 181 -14.26 -5.91 -1.16
C SER A 181 -14.36 -6.94 -2.31
N LEU A 182 -15.11 -8.03 -2.09
CA LEU A 182 -15.43 -9.00 -3.15
C LEU A 182 -16.34 -8.39 -4.23
N GLU A 183 -17.39 -7.68 -3.83
CA GLU A 183 -18.32 -7.02 -4.75
C GLU A 183 -17.65 -5.90 -5.56
N ALA A 184 -16.72 -5.17 -4.96
CA ALA A 184 -15.92 -4.14 -5.62
C ALA A 184 -14.86 -4.72 -6.58
N GLY A 185 -14.61 -6.04 -6.55
CA GLY A 185 -13.56 -6.68 -7.34
C GLY A 185 -12.14 -6.41 -6.82
N GLU A 186 -12.01 -5.82 -5.64
CA GLU A 186 -10.73 -5.54 -4.98
C GLU A 186 -10.10 -6.80 -4.39
N ARG A 187 -10.94 -7.80 -4.09
CA ARG A 187 -10.54 -9.11 -3.55
C ARG A 187 -11.01 -10.25 -4.43
N ILE A 188 -10.18 -11.27 -4.52
CA ILE A 188 -10.48 -12.57 -5.12
C ILE A 188 -10.30 -13.63 -4.04
N GLY A 189 -11.17 -14.62 -3.97
CA GLY A 189 -11.08 -15.70 -2.99
C GLY A 189 -11.56 -17.04 -3.53
N GLU A 190 -10.91 -18.11 -3.09
CA GLU A 190 -11.35 -19.49 -3.24
C GLU A 190 -11.60 -20.07 -1.83
N VAL A 191 -12.66 -20.87 -1.69
CA VAL A 191 -13.05 -21.51 -0.44
C VAL A 191 -13.29 -23.00 -0.62
N ALA A 192 -13.01 -23.75 0.45
CA ALA A 192 -13.49 -25.12 0.63
C ALA A 192 -14.64 -25.09 1.64
N VAL A 193 -15.80 -25.64 1.27
CA VAL A 193 -17.01 -25.62 2.08
C VAL A 193 -17.57 -27.01 2.35
N THR A 194 -18.14 -27.24 3.54
CA THR A 194 -18.89 -28.47 3.86
C THR A 194 -20.25 -28.50 3.17
N ALA A 195 -20.98 -29.62 3.28
CA ALA A 195 -22.34 -29.74 2.76
C ALA A 195 -23.33 -28.76 3.42
N GLU A 196 -23.05 -28.38 4.66
CA GLU A 196 -23.81 -27.41 5.46
C GLU A 196 -23.45 -25.95 5.14
N GLY A 197 -22.48 -25.72 4.24
CA GLY A 197 -22.04 -24.40 3.85
C GLY A 197 -21.00 -23.77 4.79
N GLU A 198 -20.41 -24.54 5.71
CA GLU A 198 -19.31 -24.05 6.55
C GLU A 198 -18.04 -23.89 5.71
N VAL A 199 -17.48 -22.69 5.66
CA VAL A 199 -16.12 -22.44 5.13
C VAL A 199 -15.11 -23.04 6.10
N VAL A 200 -14.35 -24.03 5.63
CA VAL A 200 -13.32 -24.73 6.43
C VAL A 200 -11.91 -24.40 5.97
N SER A 201 -11.77 -23.83 4.77
CA SER A 201 -10.50 -23.30 4.29
C SER A 201 -10.74 -22.21 3.25
N HIS A 202 -9.79 -21.27 3.18
CA HIS A 202 -9.80 -20.13 2.29
C HIS A 202 -8.38 -19.79 1.83
N TRP A 203 -8.25 -19.32 0.60
CA TRP A 203 -7.07 -18.59 0.13
C TRP A 203 -7.56 -17.43 -0.75
N GLY A 204 -7.05 -16.22 -0.50
CA GLY A 204 -7.44 -15.04 -1.24
C GLY A 204 -6.28 -14.26 -1.86
N ALA A 205 -6.66 -13.29 -2.68
CA ALA A 205 -5.79 -12.28 -3.24
C ALA A 205 -6.47 -10.90 -3.15
N VAL A 206 -5.68 -9.85 -3.01
CA VAL A 206 -6.13 -8.44 -2.99
C VAL A 206 -5.31 -7.66 -3.99
N TYR A 207 -5.93 -6.82 -4.82
CA TYR A 207 -5.20 -5.99 -5.76
C TYR A 207 -4.38 -4.92 -5.02
N LEU A 208 -3.07 -4.91 -5.27
CA LEU A 208 -2.15 -3.83 -4.83
C LEU A 208 -2.05 -2.74 -5.89
N SER A 209 -2.33 -3.12 -7.15
CA SER A 209 -2.37 -2.24 -8.31
C SER A 209 -3.35 -2.83 -9.34
N PRO A 210 -3.63 -2.15 -10.46
CA PRO A 210 -4.49 -2.71 -11.50
C PRO A 210 -3.98 -4.04 -12.12
N THR A 211 -2.70 -4.36 -11.95
CA THR A 211 -2.04 -5.50 -12.62
C THR A 211 -1.46 -6.53 -11.65
N VAL A 212 -1.22 -6.17 -10.38
CA VAL A 212 -0.56 -7.03 -9.39
C VAL A 212 -1.44 -7.19 -8.16
N VAL A 213 -1.52 -8.44 -7.66
CA VAL A 213 -2.21 -8.78 -6.42
C VAL A 213 -1.23 -9.17 -5.32
N GLU A 214 -1.57 -8.94 -4.06
CA GLU A 214 -1.02 -9.68 -2.95
C GLU A 214 -1.80 -10.99 -2.79
N THR A 215 -1.15 -12.14 -2.68
CA THR A 215 -1.81 -13.40 -2.31
C THR A 215 -1.53 -13.75 -0.86
N GLY A 216 -2.59 -14.04 -0.10
CA GLY A 216 -2.49 -14.26 1.34
C GLY A 216 -3.83 -14.66 1.94
N GLY A 217 -4.04 -14.40 3.23
CA GLY A 217 -5.31 -14.74 3.87
C GLY A 217 -5.57 -16.25 3.93
N THR A 218 -4.53 -17.09 3.88
CA THR A 218 -4.69 -18.54 3.87
C THR A 218 -5.16 -19.01 5.24
N VAL A 219 -6.34 -19.62 5.27
CA VAL A 219 -6.96 -20.17 6.48
C VAL A 219 -7.27 -21.62 6.21
N THR A 220 -6.92 -22.50 7.15
CA THR A 220 -7.40 -23.88 7.17
C THR A 220 -7.73 -24.25 8.60
N ASP A 221 -9.04 -24.48 8.83
CA ASP A 221 -9.58 -24.94 10.09
C ASP A 221 -8.75 -26.14 10.58
N PRO A 222 -8.26 -26.15 11.84
CA PRO A 222 -7.37 -27.21 12.32
C PRO A 222 -7.90 -28.63 12.10
N ARG A 223 -9.22 -28.81 12.21
CA ARG A 223 -9.91 -30.09 11.98
C ARG A 223 -9.79 -30.59 10.53
N PHE A 224 -9.47 -29.73 9.58
CA PHE A 224 -9.40 -30.03 8.14
C PHE A 224 -7.95 -29.99 7.59
N ARG A 225 -6.95 -29.77 8.44
CA ARG A 225 -5.52 -29.75 8.03
C ARG A 225 -5.04 -31.14 7.60
N ARG A 226 -3.87 -31.16 6.95
CA ARG A 226 -3.21 -32.39 6.44
C ARG A 226 -4.00 -33.16 5.36
N ARG A 227 -5.05 -32.56 4.80
CA ARG A 227 -5.87 -33.11 3.70
C ARG A 227 -5.52 -32.55 2.31
N GLY A 228 -4.49 -31.71 2.19
CA GLY A 228 -4.11 -31.07 0.92
C GLY A 228 -5.09 -29.97 0.43
N ILE A 229 -6.04 -29.55 1.27
CA ILE A 229 -7.08 -28.56 0.92
C ILE A 229 -6.46 -27.21 0.56
N ALA A 230 -5.53 -26.70 1.37
CA ALA A 230 -4.86 -25.42 1.11
C ALA A 230 -4.12 -25.43 -0.24
N ASN A 231 -3.40 -26.52 -0.56
CA ASN A 231 -2.71 -26.66 -1.85
C ASN A 231 -3.70 -26.65 -3.02
N SER A 232 -4.84 -27.33 -2.86
CA SER A 232 -5.89 -27.37 -3.88
C SER A 232 -6.50 -25.98 -4.11
N LEU A 233 -6.73 -25.21 -3.04
CA LEU A 233 -7.19 -23.82 -3.16
C LEU A 233 -6.15 -22.92 -3.83
N GLY A 234 -4.86 -23.13 -3.54
CA GLY A 234 -3.77 -22.38 -4.17
C GLY A 234 -3.70 -22.55 -5.67
N GLN A 235 -3.79 -23.80 -6.13
CA GLN A 235 -3.82 -24.10 -7.56
C GLN A 235 -5.00 -23.42 -8.25
N ARG A 236 -6.20 -23.53 -7.66
CA ARG A 236 -7.41 -22.88 -8.18
C ARG A 236 -7.31 -21.36 -8.21
N LEU A 237 -6.76 -20.75 -7.16
CA LEU A 237 -6.56 -19.31 -7.10
C LEU A 237 -5.60 -18.86 -8.19
N LEU A 238 -4.49 -19.58 -8.39
CA LEU A 238 -3.51 -19.28 -9.43
C LEU A 238 -4.10 -19.37 -10.84
N GLU A 239 -4.87 -20.42 -11.13
CA GLU A 239 -5.59 -20.55 -12.40
C GLU A 239 -6.52 -19.36 -12.63
N ARG A 240 -7.32 -18.99 -11.62
CA ARG A 240 -8.24 -17.87 -11.69
C ARG A 240 -7.55 -16.52 -11.86
N LEU A 241 -6.41 -16.30 -11.21
CA LEU A 241 -5.62 -15.07 -11.39
C LEU A 241 -5.12 -14.96 -12.85
N GLY A 242 -4.71 -16.07 -13.45
CA GLY A 242 -4.35 -16.13 -14.88
C GLY A 242 -5.53 -15.85 -15.81
N GLU A 243 -6.72 -16.38 -15.52
CA GLU A 243 -7.95 -16.10 -16.30
C GLU A 243 -8.37 -14.63 -16.23
N LEU A 244 -8.13 -13.98 -15.08
CA LEU A 244 -8.42 -12.56 -14.88
C LEU A 244 -7.35 -11.63 -15.47
N GLY A 245 -6.28 -12.17 -16.06
CA GLY A 245 -5.20 -11.39 -16.68
C GLY A 245 -4.31 -10.66 -15.66
N VAL A 246 -4.26 -11.14 -14.42
CA VAL A 246 -3.36 -10.59 -13.40
C VAL A 246 -1.92 -10.87 -13.82
N ARG A 247 -1.08 -9.83 -13.82
CA ARG A 247 0.30 -9.88 -14.34
C ARG A 247 1.28 -10.50 -13.35
N GLY A 248 1.10 -10.18 -12.07
CA GLY A 248 1.98 -10.64 -11.02
C GLY A 248 1.27 -10.88 -9.69
N ARG A 249 1.88 -11.70 -8.85
CA ARG A 249 1.51 -11.82 -7.44
C ARG A 249 2.68 -11.48 -6.52
N LEU A 250 2.40 -10.70 -5.50
CA LEU A 250 3.28 -10.41 -4.38
C LEU A 250 2.90 -11.25 -3.16
N ARG A 251 3.91 -11.57 -2.38
CA ARG A 251 3.82 -12.14 -1.04
C ARG A 251 4.89 -11.50 -0.18
N GLU A 252 4.63 -11.42 1.12
CA GLU A 252 5.54 -10.78 2.06
C GLU A 252 5.95 -11.76 3.17
N PRO A 253 6.78 -12.78 2.86
CA PRO A 253 7.25 -13.71 3.89
C PRO A 253 8.02 -12.98 5.00
N VAL A 254 7.66 -13.28 6.25
CA VAL A 254 8.37 -12.79 7.43
C VAL A 254 9.83 -13.24 7.45
N LEU A 255 10.68 -12.44 8.09
CA LEU A 255 12.09 -12.76 8.30
C LEU A 255 12.36 -13.51 9.61
N THR A 256 11.34 -13.80 10.43
CA THR A 256 11.50 -14.54 11.70
C THR A 256 11.69 -16.05 11.51
N HIS A 257 11.30 -16.59 10.35
CA HIS A 257 11.48 -18.00 9.99
C HIS A 257 11.57 -18.19 8.46
N PRO A 258 12.21 -19.27 7.97
CA PRO A 258 12.37 -19.48 6.52
C PRO A 258 11.16 -20.12 5.84
N ALA A 259 10.21 -20.68 6.59
CA ALA A 259 9.16 -21.54 6.04
C ALA A 259 8.33 -20.90 4.91
N THR A 260 7.84 -19.68 5.09
CA THR A 260 7.06 -18.95 4.07
C THR A 260 7.92 -18.47 2.90
N GLN A 261 9.22 -18.23 3.12
CA GLN A 261 10.17 -17.90 2.06
C GLN A 261 10.43 -19.13 1.18
N GLU A 262 10.69 -20.29 1.78
CA GLU A 262 10.90 -21.56 1.06
C GLU A 262 9.68 -21.97 0.23
N ILE A 263 8.49 -21.81 0.78
CA ILE A 263 7.24 -22.06 0.06
C ILE A 263 7.16 -21.12 -1.16
N ALA A 264 7.47 -19.84 -0.97
CA ALA A 264 7.39 -18.88 -2.06
C ALA A 264 8.36 -19.23 -3.21
N LEU A 265 9.61 -19.56 -2.87
CA LEU A 265 10.65 -19.97 -3.82
C LEU A 265 10.29 -21.27 -4.54
N ARG A 266 9.78 -22.28 -3.82
CA ARG A 266 9.36 -23.57 -4.41
C ARG A 266 8.23 -23.39 -5.44
N GLU A 267 7.38 -22.39 -5.24
CA GLU A 267 6.32 -22.02 -6.17
C GLU A 267 6.79 -21.07 -7.29
N GLY A 268 8.11 -20.89 -7.47
CA GLY A 268 8.68 -20.11 -8.56
C GLY A 268 8.63 -18.60 -8.36
N ALA A 269 8.54 -18.11 -7.12
CA ALA A 269 8.77 -16.69 -6.85
C ALA A 269 10.26 -16.35 -6.83
N THR A 270 10.55 -15.09 -7.10
CA THR A 270 11.84 -14.44 -6.87
C THR A 270 11.71 -13.52 -5.66
N ILE A 271 12.68 -13.51 -4.75
CA ILE A 271 12.77 -12.44 -3.76
C ILE A 271 13.30 -11.18 -4.45
N VAL A 272 12.50 -10.12 -4.46
CA VAL A 272 12.76 -8.88 -5.20
C VAL A 272 13.14 -7.71 -4.31
N GLY A 273 13.23 -7.92 -3.00
CA GLY A 273 13.56 -6.88 -2.03
C GLY A 273 13.17 -7.23 -0.60
N ALA A 274 13.17 -6.20 0.25
CA ALA A 274 12.76 -6.28 1.64
C ALA A 274 12.10 -4.98 2.10
N TYR A 275 11.01 -5.12 2.85
CA TYR A 275 10.37 -4.02 3.57
C TYR A 275 10.86 -4.03 5.02
N VAL A 276 11.73 -3.09 5.35
CA VAL A 276 12.46 -3.06 6.63
C VAL A 276 11.62 -2.31 7.67
N GLY A 277 11.28 -2.96 8.78
CA GLY A 277 10.47 -2.36 9.84
C GLY A 277 9.09 -1.89 9.37
N ALA A 278 8.49 -2.57 8.38
CA ALA A 278 7.31 -2.08 7.67
C ALA A 278 6.00 -2.37 8.38
N ALA A 279 5.84 -3.55 8.98
CA ALA A 279 4.58 -3.94 9.63
C ALA A 279 4.60 -3.62 11.13
N HIS A 280 3.44 -3.29 11.70
CA HIS A 280 3.31 -3.04 13.13
C HIS A 280 3.68 -4.25 13.99
N PRO A 281 4.11 -4.02 15.25
CA PRO A 281 4.21 -5.07 16.25
C PRO A 281 2.89 -5.85 16.33
N VAL A 282 2.96 -7.18 16.26
CA VAL A 282 1.78 -8.04 16.45
C VAL A 282 2.05 -9.12 17.49
N GLN A 283 1.02 -9.46 18.25
CA GLN A 283 0.96 -10.74 18.95
C GLN A 283 0.48 -11.77 17.94
N GLN A 284 1.19 -12.89 17.80
CA GLN A 284 0.83 -13.99 16.90
C GLN A 284 0.41 -15.20 17.74
N ILE A 285 -0.71 -15.81 17.33
CA ILE A 285 -1.17 -17.12 17.80
C ILE A 285 -1.22 -18.03 16.57
N GLY A 286 -0.70 -19.26 16.68
CA GLY A 286 -0.70 -20.26 15.62
C GLY A 286 0.71 -20.55 15.09
N ILE A 287 1.04 -20.11 13.87
CA ILE A 287 2.27 -20.53 13.16
C ILE A 287 3.54 -20.15 13.93
N THR A 288 3.51 -19.04 14.66
CA THR A 288 4.60 -18.64 15.56
C THR A 288 3.96 -17.97 16.77
N ASP A 289 3.86 -18.71 17.87
CA ASP A 289 3.30 -18.16 19.11
C ASP A 289 4.28 -17.16 19.74
N GLY A 290 3.84 -15.94 19.98
CA GLY A 290 4.65 -14.94 20.67
C GLY A 290 4.24 -13.49 20.46
N LEU A 291 4.84 -12.60 21.25
CA LEU A 291 4.77 -11.16 21.06
C LEU A 291 6.00 -10.73 20.24
N LEU A 292 5.77 -10.05 19.11
CA LEU A 292 6.81 -9.32 18.40
C LEU A 292 6.70 -7.85 18.82
N PRO A 293 7.56 -7.36 19.74
CA PRO A 293 7.39 -6.03 20.35
C PRO A 293 7.85 -4.88 19.44
N ALA A 294 8.54 -5.18 18.36
CA ALA A 294 9.06 -4.22 17.39
C ALA A 294 8.36 -4.37 16.03
N ARG A 295 8.50 -3.35 15.17
CA ARG A 295 8.02 -3.42 13.79
C ARG A 295 8.70 -4.57 13.05
N ILE A 296 7.94 -5.27 12.21
CA ILE A 296 8.36 -6.51 11.57
C ILE A 296 8.90 -6.18 10.18
N SER A 297 10.02 -6.83 9.84
CA SER A 297 10.62 -6.77 8.51
C SER A 297 10.20 -7.98 7.67
N LEU A 298 9.93 -7.73 6.40
CA LEU A 298 9.39 -8.71 5.45
C LEU A 298 10.34 -8.81 4.25
N SER A 299 10.59 -10.04 3.78
CA SER A 299 11.09 -10.24 2.43
C SER A 299 9.95 -10.02 1.43
N VAL A 300 10.26 -9.57 0.22
CA VAL A 300 9.26 -9.33 -0.83
C VAL A 300 9.43 -10.38 -1.91
N ALA A 301 8.46 -11.28 -2.04
CA ALA A 301 8.47 -12.35 -3.03
C ALA A 301 7.49 -12.02 -4.17
N TYR A 302 7.99 -12.05 -5.41
CA TYR A 302 7.21 -11.78 -6.61
C TYR A 302 7.18 -13.00 -7.54
N SER A 303 6.01 -13.33 -8.07
CA SER A 303 5.86 -14.27 -9.20
C SER A 303 5.19 -13.57 -10.37
N ALA A 304 5.84 -13.58 -11.53
CA ALA A 304 5.18 -13.24 -12.79
C ALA A 304 4.21 -14.36 -13.16
N LEU A 305 2.93 -14.03 -13.37
CA LEU A 305 1.89 -14.99 -13.76
C LEU A 305 1.82 -15.17 -15.28
N HIS A 306 2.43 -14.23 -16.02
CA HIS A 306 2.64 -14.30 -17.46
C HIS A 306 4.12 -14.03 -17.79
N PRO A 307 4.63 -14.54 -18.92
CA PRO A 307 6.00 -14.22 -19.35
C PRO A 307 6.20 -12.72 -19.51
N LEU A 308 7.27 -12.21 -18.91
CA LEU A 308 7.66 -10.81 -19.05
C LEU A 308 8.24 -10.57 -20.45
N MET A 309 7.76 -9.54 -21.13
CA MET A 309 8.33 -9.10 -22.41
C MET A 309 9.61 -8.28 -22.18
N PRO A 310 10.60 -8.29 -23.10
CA PRO A 310 11.79 -7.46 -22.96
C PRO A 310 11.46 -5.98 -22.74
N ALA A 311 12.10 -5.36 -21.75
CA ALA A 311 11.94 -3.93 -21.46
C ALA A 311 13.22 -3.31 -20.91
N THR A 312 13.37 -2.00 -21.08
CA THR A 312 14.47 -1.22 -20.51
C THR A 312 14.03 -0.60 -19.19
N VAL A 313 14.93 -0.59 -18.20
CA VAL A 313 14.74 0.09 -16.92
C VAL A 313 15.88 1.08 -16.67
N TRP A 314 15.56 2.20 -16.03
CA TRP A 314 16.52 3.26 -15.71
C TRP A 314 16.66 3.37 -14.19
N ILE A 315 17.46 2.48 -13.62
CA ILE A 315 17.68 2.42 -12.17
C ILE A 315 18.74 3.46 -11.77
N PRO A 316 18.48 4.33 -10.78
CA PRO A 316 19.49 5.26 -10.30
C PRO A 316 20.66 4.53 -9.66
N GLY A 317 21.89 5.01 -9.89
CA GLY A 317 23.12 4.37 -9.45
C GLY A 317 23.17 3.92 -7.98
N PRO A 318 22.65 4.69 -6.99
CA PRO A 318 22.61 4.23 -5.60
C PRO A 318 21.81 2.94 -5.37
N TYR A 319 20.82 2.66 -6.22
CA TYR A 319 19.89 1.53 -6.12
C TYR A 319 20.26 0.36 -7.05
N GLU A 320 21.14 0.60 -8.01
CA GLU A 320 21.56 -0.35 -9.04
C GLU A 320 22.08 -1.68 -8.47
N PRO A 321 22.93 -1.73 -7.41
CA PRO A 321 23.44 -3.00 -6.89
C PRO A 321 22.33 -4.00 -6.51
N MET A 322 21.31 -3.55 -5.78
CA MET A 322 20.20 -4.42 -5.38
C MET A 322 19.31 -4.79 -6.57
N ALA A 323 19.06 -3.85 -7.50
CA ALA A 323 18.31 -4.16 -8.71
C ALA A 323 19.02 -5.20 -9.59
N THR A 324 20.34 -5.12 -9.71
CA THR A 324 21.17 -6.10 -10.43
C THR A 324 21.05 -7.48 -9.80
N MET A 325 21.16 -7.60 -8.46
CA MET A 325 20.96 -8.87 -7.77
C MET A 325 19.60 -9.51 -8.08
N VAL A 326 18.54 -8.69 -8.15
CA VAL A 326 17.19 -9.15 -8.49
C VAL A 326 17.09 -9.60 -9.95
N LEU A 327 17.63 -8.83 -10.90
CA LEU A 327 17.53 -9.13 -12.33
C LEU A 327 18.40 -10.32 -12.74
N GLU A 328 19.62 -10.43 -12.22
CA GLU A 328 20.50 -11.57 -12.46
C GLU A 328 19.93 -12.85 -11.85
N GLY A 329 19.40 -12.78 -10.62
CA GLY A 329 18.81 -13.93 -9.94
C GLY A 329 17.49 -14.42 -10.54
N SER A 330 16.75 -13.55 -11.24
CA SER A 330 15.48 -13.91 -11.89
C SER A 330 15.63 -14.33 -13.36
N GLY A 331 16.66 -13.83 -14.05
CA GLY A 331 16.80 -13.99 -15.50
C GLY A 331 15.70 -13.28 -16.30
N TRP A 332 15.00 -12.30 -15.70
CA TRP A 332 13.97 -11.55 -16.41
C TRP A 332 14.58 -10.71 -17.53
N PRO A 333 13.89 -10.56 -18.68
CA PRO A 333 14.41 -9.81 -19.81
C PRO A 333 14.26 -8.30 -19.54
N ARG A 334 15.10 -7.78 -18.65
CA ARG A 334 15.19 -6.37 -18.30
C ARG A 334 16.63 -5.90 -18.48
N GLU A 335 16.79 -4.84 -19.27
CA GLU A 335 18.09 -4.20 -19.45
C GLU A 335 18.14 -2.93 -18.60
N ILE A 336 19.10 -2.87 -17.66
CA ILE A 336 19.41 -1.62 -16.96
C ILE A 336 20.18 -0.72 -17.93
N ALA A 337 19.56 0.36 -18.36
CA ALA A 337 20.19 1.36 -19.21
C ALA A 337 21.02 2.36 -18.38
N LEU A 338 22.06 2.89 -19.01
CA LEU A 338 22.83 4.00 -18.43
C LEU A 338 21.94 5.23 -18.21
N PRO A 339 22.18 6.02 -17.14
CA PRO A 339 21.48 7.28 -16.91
C PRO A 339 21.57 8.21 -18.13
N ARG A 340 20.47 8.89 -18.44
CA ARG A 340 20.36 9.88 -19.52
C ARG A 340 20.05 11.26 -18.94
N PRO A 341 21.07 12.10 -18.65
CA PRO A 341 20.86 13.44 -18.13
C PRO A 341 20.07 14.37 -19.07
N ASP A 342 20.04 14.03 -20.35
CA ASP A 342 19.31 14.69 -21.43
C ASP A 342 17.93 14.08 -21.70
N ALA A 343 17.47 13.13 -20.89
CA ALA A 343 16.13 12.56 -21.01
C ALA A 343 15.06 13.64 -20.92
N ASP A 344 14.14 13.62 -21.90
CA ASP A 344 12.99 14.52 -21.88
C ASP A 344 12.03 14.14 -20.75
N CYS A 345 11.55 15.16 -20.04
CA CYS A 345 10.60 15.03 -18.95
C CYS A 345 9.86 16.36 -18.74
N PRO A 346 8.60 16.32 -18.28
CA PRO A 346 7.86 17.53 -17.92
C PRO A 346 8.53 18.27 -16.76
N ASP A 347 8.17 19.55 -16.59
CA ASP A 347 8.67 20.32 -15.44
C ASP A 347 8.08 19.83 -14.11
N VAL A 348 6.88 19.25 -14.14
CA VAL A 348 6.08 18.87 -12.98
C VAL A 348 5.90 17.35 -12.91
N THR A 349 6.14 16.79 -11.73
CA THR A 349 5.94 15.38 -11.39
C THR A 349 4.45 15.12 -11.16
N VAL A 350 3.94 14.02 -11.72
CA VAL A 350 2.60 13.52 -11.42
C VAL A 350 2.75 12.38 -10.42
N CYS A 351 2.20 12.57 -9.23
CA CYS A 351 2.14 11.56 -8.19
C CYS A 351 0.80 11.56 -7.47
N SER A 352 0.52 10.46 -6.78
CA SER A 352 -0.49 10.31 -5.75
C SER A 352 0.15 9.97 -4.39
N THR A 353 -0.48 10.37 -3.30
CA THR A 353 0.01 10.10 -1.94
C THR A 353 -1.10 9.54 -1.08
N THR A 354 -0.91 8.38 -0.45
CA THR A 354 -1.86 7.84 0.54
C THR A 354 -1.20 7.73 1.91
N PHE A 355 -1.99 7.95 2.96
CA PHE A 355 -1.53 7.73 4.33
C PHE A 355 -2.57 6.97 5.12
N ASN A 356 -2.14 5.88 5.73
CA ASN A 356 -2.93 5.08 6.66
C ASN A 356 -2.42 5.31 8.09
N ALA A 357 -3.23 6.05 8.86
CA ALA A 357 -2.91 6.40 10.24
C ALA A 357 -2.86 5.18 11.16
N SER A 358 -3.70 4.16 10.92
CA SER A 358 -3.72 2.94 11.74
C SER A 358 -2.41 2.15 11.65
N SER A 359 -1.79 2.14 10.46
CA SER A 359 -0.51 1.44 10.21
C SER A 359 0.73 2.35 10.32
N ALA A 360 0.52 3.66 10.52
CA ALA A 360 1.55 4.70 10.40
C ALA A 360 2.35 4.57 9.10
N PHE A 361 1.65 4.24 8.01
CA PHE A 361 2.23 3.86 6.72
C PHE A 361 1.81 4.85 5.64
N GLY A 362 2.79 5.45 4.98
CA GLY A 362 2.59 6.31 3.81
C GLY A 362 3.00 5.64 2.52
N VAL A 363 2.33 5.97 1.43
CA VAL A 363 2.72 5.58 0.07
C VAL A 363 2.72 6.82 -0.81
N VAL A 364 3.78 7.01 -1.58
CA VAL A 364 3.84 7.95 -2.69
C VAL A 364 3.96 7.13 -3.97
N ASN A 365 3.00 7.26 -4.88
CA ASN A 365 3.05 6.60 -6.17
C ASN A 365 3.31 7.64 -7.26
N VAL A 366 4.46 7.55 -7.92
CA VAL A 366 4.83 8.47 -9.01
C VAL A 366 4.39 7.87 -10.33
N GLU A 367 3.46 8.54 -11.01
CA GLU A 367 3.01 8.14 -12.34
C GLU A 367 3.93 8.69 -13.44
N VAL A 368 4.37 9.95 -13.31
CA VAL A 368 5.22 10.64 -14.29
C VAL A 368 6.35 11.38 -13.60
N ILE A 369 7.59 11.12 -14.01
CA ILE A 369 8.78 11.82 -13.51
C ILE A 369 8.87 13.21 -14.12
N GLY A 370 8.85 14.25 -13.28
CA GLY A 370 9.14 15.63 -13.67
C GLY A 370 10.46 16.15 -13.12
N ARG A 371 10.90 17.32 -13.58
CA ARG A 371 12.15 17.97 -13.12
C ARG A 371 12.14 18.30 -11.63
N ASP A 372 10.96 18.52 -11.06
CA ASP A 372 10.72 18.83 -9.65
C ASP A 372 10.60 17.59 -8.74
N LEU A 373 10.92 16.38 -9.23
CA LEU A 373 10.73 15.11 -8.50
C LEU A 373 11.22 15.17 -7.05
N LEU A 374 12.45 15.64 -6.83
CA LEU A 374 13.03 15.70 -5.48
C LEU A 374 12.22 16.63 -4.56
N ASP A 375 11.78 17.79 -5.06
CA ASP A 375 10.99 18.75 -4.28
C ASP A 375 9.58 18.22 -3.96
N VAL A 376 8.98 17.46 -4.88
CA VAL A 376 7.69 16.81 -4.67
C VAL A 376 7.80 15.71 -3.62
N ILE A 377 8.79 14.82 -3.73
CA ILE A 377 8.99 13.74 -2.76
C ILE A 377 9.38 14.29 -1.39
N ASP A 378 10.24 15.31 -1.33
CA ASP A 378 10.64 15.93 -0.07
C ASP A 378 9.44 16.55 0.66
N ARG A 379 8.56 17.27 -0.06
CA ARG A 379 7.32 17.81 0.51
C ARG A 379 6.39 16.71 1.02
N ALA A 380 6.17 15.66 0.24
CA ALA A 380 5.34 14.53 0.63
C ALA A 380 5.88 13.83 1.89
N LEU A 381 7.19 13.59 1.97
CA LEU A 381 7.85 13.01 3.14
C LEU A 381 7.74 13.91 4.37
N HIS A 382 8.01 15.21 4.22
CA HIS A 382 7.86 16.17 5.32
C HIS A 382 6.44 16.16 5.89
N GLN A 383 5.45 16.11 5.01
CA GLN A 383 4.06 16.03 5.41
C GLN A 383 3.75 14.72 6.15
N MET A 384 4.10 13.56 5.58
CA MET A 384 3.85 12.26 6.21
C MET A 384 4.57 12.10 7.56
N ARG A 385 5.80 12.63 7.67
CA ARG A 385 6.55 12.66 8.94
C ARG A 385 5.81 13.45 10.01
N ARG A 386 5.24 14.61 9.65
CA ARG A 386 4.44 15.43 10.57
C ARG A 386 3.20 14.71 11.06
N THR A 387 2.62 13.82 10.25
CA THR A 387 1.42 13.05 10.59
C THR A 387 1.71 11.74 11.30
N GLY A 388 2.96 11.53 11.72
CA GLY A 388 3.37 10.35 12.47
C GLY A 388 3.62 9.12 11.61
N ALA A 389 3.92 9.27 10.32
CA ALA A 389 4.40 8.13 9.54
C ALA A 389 5.66 7.53 10.17
N ALA A 390 5.65 6.21 10.34
CA ALA A 390 6.78 5.43 10.81
C ALA A 390 7.52 4.75 9.63
N TYR A 391 6.80 4.55 8.52
CA TYR A 391 7.28 3.89 7.31
C TYR A 391 6.63 4.57 6.09
N VAL A 392 7.42 4.87 5.06
CA VAL A 392 6.89 5.39 3.79
C VAL A 392 7.49 4.62 2.62
N GLN A 393 6.65 4.18 1.68
CA GLN A 393 7.09 3.64 0.39
C GLN A 393 6.92 4.68 -0.72
N VAL A 394 7.90 4.75 -1.62
CA VAL A 394 7.81 5.56 -2.83
C VAL A 394 7.97 4.66 -4.04
N PHE A 395 6.91 4.53 -4.84
CA PHE A 395 6.86 3.76 -6.07
C PHE A 395 7.25 4.65 -7.24
N LEU A 396 8.33 4.30 -7.94
CA LEU A 396 8.92 5.08 -9.02
C LEU A 396 8.81 4.30 -10.35
N PRO A 397 8.42 4.93 -11.46
CA PRO A 397 8.25 4.30 -12.76
C PRO A 397 9.62 3.91 -13.35
N ALA A 398 10.01 2.64 -13.23
CA ALA A 398 11.36 2.18 -13.59
C ALA A 398 11.64 2.25 -15.09
N ASN A 399 10.60 2.27 -15.93
CA ASN A 399 10.72 2.36 -17.38
C ASN A 399 10.74 3.82 -17.91
N GLN A 400 10.79 4.84 -17.06
CA GLN A 400 10.92 6.24 -17.51
C GLN A 400 12.39 6.71 -17.50
N PRO A 401 12.96 7.15 -18.65
CA PRO A 401 14.38 7.48 -18.74
C PRO A 401 14.90 8.51 -17.74
N ALA A 402 14.07 9.49 -17.38
CA ALA A 402 14.41 10.54 -16.44
C ALA A 402 14.68 10.03 -15.02
N LEU A 403 14.16 8.84 -14.66
CA LEU A 403 14.33 8.25 -13.33
C LEU A 403 15.82 8.07 -13.00
N GLY A 404 16.59 7.48 -13.92
CA GLY A 404 17.99 7.12 -13.68
C GLY A 404 18.89 8.30 -13.30
N THR A 405 18.52 9.53 -13.70
CA THR A 405 19.24 10.75 -13.33
C THR A 405 18.59 11.47 -12.14
N LEU A 406 17.29 11.73 -12.18
CA LEU A 406 16.64 12.60 -11.19
C LEU A 406 16.48 11.92 -9.82
N ALA A 407 16.18 10.61 -9.79
CA ALA A 407 15.98 9.89 -8.54
C ALA A 407 17.29 9.48 -7.82
N ALA A 408 18.46 9.76 -8.42
CA ALA A 408 19.74 9.53 -7.74
C ALA A 408 19.87 10.38 -6.46
N GLY A 409 19.16 11.51 -6.38
CA GLY A 409 19.10 12.37 -5.20
C GLY A 409 18.19 11.88 -4.06
N LEU A 410 17.38 10.84 -4.25
CA LEU A 410 16.42 10.39 -3.23
C LEU A 410 17.09 9.84 -1.95
N VAL A 411 18.33 9.35 -2.05
CA VAL A 411 19.13 9.00 -0.87
C VAL A 411 19.44 10.21 0.03
N GLU A 412 19.36 11.43 -0.51
CA GLU A 412 19.48 12.65 0.28
C GLU A 412 18.25 12.90 1.16
N LEU A 413 17.10 12.35 0.74
CA LEU A 413 15.82 12.40 1.43
C LEU A 413 15.60 11.19 2.36
N GLU A 414 16.66 10.41 2.62
CA GLU A 414 16.65 9.20 3.45
C GLU A 414 15.86 8.02 2.85
N LEU A 415 15.69 7.99 1.53
CA LEU A 415 15.01 6.87 0.84
C LEU A 415 16.02 5.79 0.39
N GLY A 416 15.96 4.63 1.05
CA GLY A 416 16.69 3.42 0.65
C GLY A 416 15.92 2.58 -0.37
N PHE A 417 16.58 1.63 -1.03
CA PHE A 417 15.94 0.60 -1.84
C PHE A 417 14.95 -0.19 -0.99
N ALA A 418 13.82 -0.59 -1.56
CA ALA A 418 12.88 -1.50 -0.93
C ALA A 418 12.66 -2.74 -1.79
N ALA A 419 12.26 -2.56 -3.06
CA ALA A 419 12.01 -3.66 -3.97
C ALA A 419 12.07 -3.21 -5.44
N PHE A 420 12.23 -4.17 -6.35
CA PHE A 420 11.98 -3.98 -7.78
C PHE A 420 10.82 -4.88 -8.23
N ILE A 421 9.71 -4.30 -8.71
CA ILE A 421 8.49 -5.05 -9.02
C ILE A 421 8.13 -4.86 -10.50
N PRO A 422 8.26 -5.89 -11.35
CA PRO A 422 7.87 -5.81 -12.75
C PRO A 422 6.36 -5.65 -12.94
N GLU A 423 5.96 -4.95 -14.00
CA GLU A 423 4.55 -4.82 -14.45
C GLU A 423 3.56 -4.48 -13.31
N PHE A 424 4.01 -3.76 -12.28
CA PHE A 424 3.17 -3.30 -11.16
C PHE A 424 2.15 -2.26 -11.60
N ARG A 425 2.40 -1.54 -12.69
CA ARG A 425 1.47 -0.55 -13.24
C ARG A 425 0.99 -1.00 -14.63
N PRO A 426 -0.14 -0.46 -15.12
CA PRO A 426 -0.50 -0.62 -16.52
C PRO A 426 0.60 -0.11 -17.44
N SER A 427 0.82 -0.80 -18.55
CA SER A 427 1.74 -0.32 -19.57
C SER A 427 1.20 0.94 -20.24
N ALA A 428 2.08 1.88 -20.57
CA ALA A 428 1.73 3.15 -21.19
C ALA A 428 2.77 3.56 -22.25
N PRO A 429 2.37 4.28 -23.32
CA PRO A 429 3.32 4.84 -24.27
C PRO A 429 4.10 6.01 -23.64
N LEU A 430 5.37 6.17 -24.02
CA LEU A 430 6.22 7.28 -23.62
C LEU A 430 6.40 8.32 -24.75
N PRO A 431 6.73 9.58 -24.42
CA PRO A 431 6.89 10.66 -25.42
C PRO A 431 7.95 10.37 -26.49
N ASP A 432 9.00 9.61 -26.15
CA ASP A 432 10.09 9.24 -27.06
C ASP A 432 9.74 8.05 -27.98
N GLY A 433 8.49 7.55 -27.91
CA GLY A 433 7.99 6.42 -28.69
C GLY A 433 8.32 5.05 -28.09
N SER A 434 9.02 5.00 -26.96
CA SER A 434 9.19 3.77 -26.19
C SER A 434 7.95 3.46 -25.33
N VAL A 435 7.99 2.36 -24.59
CA VAL A 435 6.86 1.87 -23.78
C VAL A 435 7.29 1.77 -22.33
N ASP A 436 6.52 2.38 -21.44
CA ASP A 436 6.53 2.09 -20.02
C ASP A 436 5.90 0.70 -19.83
N ALA A 437 6.70 -0.28 -19.45
CA ALA A 437 6.22 -1.65 -19.21
C ALA A 437 5.46 -1.79 -17.88
N GLY A 438 5.46 -0.73 -17.06
CA GLY A 438 4.80 -0.71 -15.76
C GLY A 438 5.67 -1.24 -14.63
N ASP A 439 6.97 -1.46 -14.85
CA ASP A 439 7.90 -1.84 -13.79
C ASP A 439 8.09 -0.68 -12.80
N VAL A 440 8.27 -1.01 -11.53
CA VAL A 440 8.50 -0.02 -10.47
C VAL A 440 9.74 -0.32 -9.65
N LEU A 441 10.50 0.73 -9.36
CA LEU A 441 11.47 0.75 -8.29
C LEU A 441 10.75 1.27 -7.05
N VAL A 442 10.71 0.47 -5.99
CA VAL A 442 10.17 0.88 -4.70
C VAL A 442 11.34 1.31 -3.81
N THR A 443 11.25 2.51 -3.26
CA THR A 443 12.15 3.00 -2.21
C THR A 443 11.39 3.16 -0.90
N GLN A 444 12.11 3.16 0.23
CA GLN A 444 11.52 3.22 1.56
C GLN A 444 12.23 4.22 2.46
N TRP A 445 11.43 4.95 3.24
CA TRP A 445 11.88 5.79 4.34
C TRP A 445 11.47 5.15 5.66
N LEU A 446 12.37 5.18 6.64
CA LEU A 446 12.21 4.58 7.96
C LEU A 446 12.35 5.66 9.03
N ALA A 447 11.39 5.74 9.95
CA ALA A 447 11.55 6.58 11.15
C ALA A 447 12.71 6.09 12.03
N GLU A 448 12.91 4.77 12.08
CA GLU A 448 13.99 4.10 12.81
C GLU A 448 14.84 3.28 11.83
N PRO A 449 15.93 3.85 11.28
CA PRO A 449 16.73 3.19 10.25
C PRO A 449 17.67 2.08 10.79
N ASP A 450 17.86 1.99 12.11
CA ASP A 450 18.69 0.95 12.73
C ASP A 450 17.81 -0.19 13.27
N VAL A 451 17.50 -1.14 12.39
CA VAL A 451 16.69 -2.31 12.73
C VAL A 451 17.58 -3.48 13.16
N ASP A 452 17.21 -4.15 14.26
CA ASP A 452 17.88 -5.36 14.71
C ASP A 452 17.62 -6.54 13.75
N THR A 453 18.68 -6.98 13.08
CA THR A 453 18.64 -8.10 12.13
C THR A 453 19.09 -9.42 12.73
N SER A 454 19.42 -9.48 14.02
CA SER A 454 20.02 -10.66 14.66
C SER A 454 19.10 -11.88 14.67
N GLY A 455 17.78 -11.65 14.68
CA GLY A 455 16.75 -12.69 14.62
C GLY A 455 16.30 -13.06 13.20
N TRP A 456 16.92 -12.49 12.15
CA TRP A 456 16.49 -12.77 10.78
C TRP A 456 16.99 -14.13 10.30
N VAL A 457 16.09 -14.91 9.71
CA VAL A 457 16.35 -16.25 9.17
C VAL A 457 15.95 -16.27 7.70
N PHE A 458 16.81 -16.85 6.87
CA PHE A 458 16.69 -16.80 5.41
C PHE A 458 16.61 -18.21 4.81
N ALA A 459 15.80 -18.36 3.76
CA ALA A 459 15.66 -19.63 3.03
C ALA A 459 16.89 -20.00 2.18
N SER A 460 17.70 -19.03 1.77
CA SER A 460 18.94 -19.25 1.02
C SER A 460 19.96 -18.12 1.23
N ASP A 461 21.19 -18.35 0.79
CA ASP A 461 22.23 -17.32 0.80
C ASP A 461 21.90 -16.13 -0.12
N ASP A 462 21.30 -16.36 -1.29
CA ASP A 462 20.88 -15.28 -2.19
C ASP A 462 19.84 -14.37 -1.54
N VAL A 463 18.87 -14.97 -0.82
CA VAL A 463 17.87 -14.22 -0.06
C VAL A 463 18.55 -13.42 1.04
N ARG A 464 19.47 -14.03 1.79
CA ARG A 464 20.24 -13.34 2.83
C ARG A 464 21.02 -12.17 2.25
N GLU A 465 21.71 -12.37 1.12
CA GLU A 465 22.54 -11.35 0.51
C GLU A 465 21.71 -10.13 0.09
N LEU A 466 20.62 -10.34 -0.65
CA LEU A 466 19.75 -9.26 -1.09
C LEU A 466 19.10 -8.53 0.10
N VAL A 467 18.48 -9.26 1.03
CA VAL A 467 17.77 -8.66 2.16
C VAL A 467 18.72 -7.88 3.07
N MET A 468 19.93 -8.41 3.31
CA MET A 468 20.92 -7.70 4.11
C MET A 468 21.50 -6.49 3.37
N ALA A 469 21.69 -6.54 2.06
CA ALA A 469 22.11 -5.39 1.26
C ALA A 469 21.07 -4.25 1.35
N VAL A 470 19.78 -4.59 1.24
CA VAL A 470 18.67 -3.65 1.41
C VAL A 470 18.68 -3.01 2.81
N ALA A 471 18.79 -3.81 3.86
CA ALA A 471 18.80 -3.32 5.24
C ALA A 471 20.02 -2.42 5.54
N LEU A 472 21.21 -2.82 5.07
CA LEU A 472 22.44 -2.03 5.23
C LEU A 472 22.35 -0.69 4.51
N GLN A 473 21.79 -0.67 3.29
CA GLN A 473 21.63 0.57 2.54
C GLN A 473 20.60 1.49 3.20
N ALA A 474 19.46 0.96 3.65
CA ALA A 474 18.45 1.74 4.36
C ALA A 474 19.03 2.38 5.64
N LYS A 475 19.85 1.62 6.39
CA LYS A 475 20.56 2.10 7.57
C LYS A 475 21.54 3.24 7.24
N ASP A 476 22.39 3.05 6.24
CA ASP A 476 23.39 4.06 5.82
C ASP A 476 22.72 5.35 5.35
N VAL A 477 21.69 5.24 4.51
CA VAL A 477 20.93 6.37 3.98
C VAL A 477 20.21 7.14 5.10
N GLY A 478 19.57 6.44 6.04
CA GLY A 478 18.93 7.06 7.20
C GLY A 478 19.91 7.83 8.11
N PHE A 479 21.07 7.25 8.44
CA PHE A 479 22.06 7.94 9.28
C PHE A 479 22.70 9.15 8.59
N ARG A 480 22.95 9.10 7.29
CA ARG A 480 23.47 10.24 6.54
C ARG A 480 22.53 11.44 6.64
N GLY A 481 21.21 11.21 6.54
CA GLY A 481 20.20 12.26 6.72
C GLY A 481 20.18 12.86 8.12
N GLN A 482 20.14 12.02 9.16
CA GLN A 482 20.19 12.48 10.56
C GLN A 482 21.45 13.30 10.87
N HIS A 483 22.62 12.86 10.41
CA HIS A 483 23.86 13.60 10.59
C HIS A 483 23.88 14.96 9.87
N ARG A 484 23.26 15.05 8.68
CA ARG A 484 23.10 16.33 7.97
C ARG A 484 22.21 17.29 8.73
N GLN A 485 21.05 16.84 9.20
CA GLN A 485 20.13 17.67 9.99
C GLN A 485 20.79 18.20 11.27
N LEU A 486 21.52 17.35 12.00
CA LEU A 486 22.28 17.75 13.19
C LEU A 486 23.35 18.82 12.88
N ARG A 487 24.05 18.71 11.75
CA ARG A 487 25.04 19.70 11.30
C ARG A 487 24.38 21.03 10.91
N ALA A 488 23.23 20.98 10.23
CA ALA A 488 22.46 22.17 9.85
C ALA A 488 21.91 22.89 11.09
N ALA A 489 21.34 22.17 12.05
CA ALA A 489 20.85 22.72 13.31
C ALA A 489 21.97 23.39 14.13
N ARG A 490 23.14 22.75 14.24
CA ARG A 490 24.31 23.34 14.90
C ARG A 490 24.80 24.61 14.20
N ARG A 491 24.81 24.65 12.86
CA ARG A 491 25.14 25.87 12.10
C ARG A 491 24.13 26.98 12.34
N ALA A 492 22.84 26.68 12.30
CA ALA A 492 21.78 27.66 12.57
C ALA A 492 21.88 28.24 13.98
N GLN A 493 22.16 27.42 15.00
CA GLN A 493 22.40 27.87 16.38
C GLN A 493 23.63 28.77 16.49
N LEU A 494 24.72 28.45 15.78
CA LEU A 494 25.93 29.30 15.76
C LEU A 494 25.67 30.65 15.09
N PHE A 495 24.92 30.69 13.99
CA PHE A 495 24.53 31.95 13.33
C PHE A 495 23.57 32.78 14.18
N ALA A 496 22.62 32.15 14.88
CA ALA A 496 21.71 32.83 15.81
C ALA A 496 22.41 33.35 17.08
N ALA A 497 23.58 32.80 17.43
CA ALA A 497 24.39 33.28 18.55
C ALA A 497 25.39 34.40 18.18
N LEU A 498 25.54 34.68 16.88
CA LEU A 498 26.44 35.70 16.33
C LEU A 498 25.71 36.95 15.82
N GLY A 499 24.39 36.96 15.85
CA GLY A 499 23.52 38.13 15.60
C GLY A 499 22.73 38.47 16.85
#